data_AF-A0A537TNV4-F1
#
_entry.id   AF-A0A537TNV4-F1
#
_cell.length_a   1.000
_cell.length_b   1.000
_cell.length_c   1.000
_cell.angle_alpha   90.00
_cell.angle_beta   90.00
_cell.angle_gamma   90.00
#
_symmetry.space_group_name_H-M   'P 1'
#
loop_
_entity.id
_entity.type
_entity.pdbx_description
1 polymer ?
#
loop_
_entity_poly.entity_id
_entity_poly.type
_entity_poly.pdbx_seq_one_letter_code
_entity_poly.pdbx_strand_id
1 'polypeptide(L)'
;MTKARKRKRVHRVARGKPKAGHIVAHNRRRRKGEILCHNHVLHTAATANGVHGFRWFTLCAPAGWDPASEEWEVCPCGWRPELGKHYAKAGHVQWWREQIKERGSLEAVYREIRRRQREYGDMDVG
;
A
#
# COMPACT_ATOMS: atom_id res chain seq x y z
N MET A 1 35.22 19.02 -0.86
CA MET A 1 33.94 18.32 -1.16
C MET A 1 34.20 17.15 -2.11
N THR A 2 33.76 15.93 -1.80
CA THR A 2 34.09 14.72 -2.60
C THR A 2 33.19 14.54 -3.82
N LYS A 3 33.75 14.06 -4.95
CA LYS A 3 33.04 13.81 -6.23
C LYS A 3 31.76 12.96 -6.07
N ALA A 4 31.73 12.05 -5.10
CA ALA A 4 30.58 11.21 -4.76
C ALA A 4 29.35 12.00 -4.27
N ARG A 5 29.56 13.06 -3.47
CA ARG A 5 28.48 13.95 -3.01
C ARG A 5 27.88 14.76 -4.17
N LYS A 6 28.71 15.17 -5.14
CA LYS A 6 28.26 15.91 -6.34
C LYS A 6 27.39 15.02 -7.24
N ARG A 7 27.79 13.76 -7.48
CA ARG A 7 26.99 12.77 -8.25
C ARG A 7 25.61 12.49 -7.64
N LYS A 8 25.51 12.29 -6.32
CA LYS A 8 24.22 12.09 -5.63
C LYS A 8 23.29 13.30 -5.75
N ARG A 9 23.84 14.52 -5.69
CA ARG A 9 23.08 15.77 -5.85
C ARG A 9 22.52 15.91 -7.28
N VAL A 10 23.32 15.61 -8.30
CA VAL A 10 22.91 15.73 -9.72
C VAL A 10 21.82 14.70 -10.07
N HIS A 11 21.93 13.45 -9.63
CA HIS A 11 20.87 12.45 -9.85
C HIS A 11 19.54 12.81 -9.17
N ARG A 12 19.59 13.46 -8.01
CA ARG A 12 18.38 13.96 -7.33
C ARG A 12 17.74 15.15 -8.08
N VAL A 13 18.53 15.94 -8.79
CA VAL A 13 18.04 17.10 -9.58
C VAL A 13 17.42 16.66 -10.91
N ALA A 14 17.90 15.56 -11.51
CA ALA A 14 17.40 15.08 -12.80
C ALA A 14 15.99 14.45 -12.74
N ARG A 15 15.59 13.88 -11.59
CA ARG A 15 14.20 13.48 -11.36
C ARG A 15 13.45 14.71 -10.86
N GLY A 16 12.74 15.39 -11.75
CA GLY A 16 11.89 16.53 -11.41
C GLY A 16 11.00 16.26 -10.19
N LYS A 17 10.44 17.31 -9.59
CA LYS A 17 9.56 17.18 -8.42
C LYS A 17 8.46 16.14 -8.71
N PRO A 18 8.18 15.20 -7.79
CA PRO A 18 7.11 14.24 -7.99
C PRO A 18 5.78 14.96 -8.27
N LYS A 19 5.03 14.48 -9.25
CA LYS A 19 3.68 14.95 -9.51
C LYS A 19 2.71 14.34 -8.49
N ALA A 20 1.56 14.97 -8.29
CA ALA A 20 0.51 14.40 -7.46
C ALA A 20 0.12 13.00 -7.97
N GLY A 21 -0.21 12.09 -7.06
CA GLY A 21 -0.53 10.69 -7.38
C GLY A 21 0.69 9.80 -7.69
N HIS A 22 1.88 10.35 -7.91
CA HIS A 22 3.07 9.54 -8.17
C HIS A 22 3.60 8.86 -6.90
N ILE A 23 4.06 7.62 -7.05
CA ILE A 23 4.81 6.93 -6.00
C ILE A 23 6.11 7.68 -5.72
N VAL A 24 6.29 8.12 -4.48
CA VAL A 24 7.49 8.85 -4.03
C VAL A 24 8.46 7.97 -3.25
N ALA A 25 7.96 6.88 -2.66
CA ALA A 25 8.80 5.87 -2.05
C ALA A 25 8.04 4.58 -1.73
N HIS A 26 8.81 3.50 -1.60
CA HIS A 26 8.37 2.24 -1.03
C HIS A 26 8.92 2.10 0.39
N ASN A 27 8.18 1.39 1.26
CA ASN A 27 8.68 0.89 2.54
C ASN A 27 9.31 1.92 3.47
N ARG A 28 8.75 3.14 3.50
CA ARG A 28 9.20 4.18 4.42
C ARG A 28 8.03 4.95 5.01
N ARG A 29 8.23 5.46 6.22
CA ARG A 29 7.27 6.36 6.88
C ARG A 29 6.89 7.53 5.95
N ARG A 30 5.59 7.81 5.87
CA ARG A 30 5.06 8.94 5.10
C ARG A 30 5.54 10.27 5.67
N ARG A 31 5.78 11.23 4.78
CA ARG A 31 6.10 12.63 5.13
C ARG A 31 4.87 13.52 4.94
N LYS A 32 4.98 14.78 5.35
CA LYS A 32 3.95 15.80 5.08
C LYS A 32 3.75 15.92 3.56
N GLY A 33 2.50 15.93 3.12
CA GLY A 33 2.14 15.94 1.70
C GLY A 33 2.29 14.57 1.02
N GLU A 34 2.28 13.49 1.79
CA GLU A 34 2.24 12.12 1.29
C GLU A 34 1.09 11.33 1.92
N ILE A 35 0.47 10.46 1.14
CA ILE A 35 -0.47 9.45 1.66
C ILE A 35 0.17 8.06 1.64
N LEU A 36 -0.30 7.19 2.54
CA LEU A 36 0.14 5.81 2.64
C LEU A 36 -0.79 4.92 1.80
N CYS A 37 -0.22 4.07 0.96
CA CYS A 37 -0.97 3.19 0.07
C CYS A 37 -0.40 1.77 0.06
N HIS A 38 -1.21 0.80 -0.38
CA HIS A 38 -0.76 -0.56 -0.68
C HIS A 38 -1.34 -1.08 -1.99
N ASN A 39 -0.76 -2.17 -2.50
CA ASN A 39 -1.25 -2.85 -3.70
C ASN A 39 -2.45 -3.76 -3.39
N HIS A 40 -3.00 -4.39 -4.44
CA HIS A 40 -4.22 -5.19 -4.40
C HIS A 40 -4.04 -6.61 -3.84
N VAL A 41 -2.83 -6.99 -3.41
CA VAL A 41 -2.53 -8.34 -2.92
C VAL A 41 -3.34 -8.63 -1.67
N LEU A 42 -3.91 -9.84 -1.56
CA LEU A 42 -4.65 -10.25 -0.37
C LEU A 42 -3.72 -10.39 0.84
N HIS A 43 -4.12 -9.80 1.95
CA HIS A 43 -3.28 -9.68 3.13
C HIS A 43 -4.10 -9.58 4.41
N THR A 44 -3.42 -9.72 5.53
CA THR A 44 -3.94 -9.46 6.88
C THR A 44 -3.25 -8.25 7.50
N ALA A 45 -3.76 -7.76 8.64
CA ALA A 45 -3.17 -6.66 9.40
C ALA A 45 -1.65 -6.77 9.64
N ALA A 46 -1.17 -7.99 9.87
CA ALA A 46 0.22 -8.28 10.20
C ALA A 46 1.13 -8.53 9.00
N THR A 47 0.60 -8.44 7.77
CA THR A 47 1.36 -8.81 6.57
C THR A 47 2.51 -7.85 6.35
N ALA A 48 3.73 -8.38 6.41
CA ALA A 48 4.95 -7.63 6.15
C ALA A 48 5.11 -7.31 4.66
N ASN A 49 5.82 -6.23 4.35
CA ASN A 49 6.15 -5.92 2.97
C ASN A 49 6.99 -7.03 2.34
N GLY A 50 6.65 -7.41 1.11
CA GLY A 50 7.30 -8.45 0.31
C GLY A 50 6.63 -9.81 0.43
N VAL A 51 5.86 -10.06 1.49
CA VAL A 51 5.15 -11.33 1.70
C VAL A 51 4.10 -11.52 0.61
N HIS A 52 4.19 -12.61 -0.15
CA HIS A 52 3.30 -12.93 -1.28
C HIS A 52 3.15 -11.78 -2.30
N GLY A 53 4.20 -10.96 -2.47
CA GLY A 53 4.15 -9.80 -3.36
C GLY A 53 3.39 -8.59 -2.82
N PHE A 54 2.95 -8.61 -1.55
CA PHE A 54 2.36 -7.45 -0.88
C PHE A 54 3.36 -6.30 -0.83
N ARG A 55 2.95 -5.12 -1.28
CA ARG A 55 3.79 -3.91 -1.30
C ARG A 55 3.00 -2.73 -0.76
N TRP A 56 3.68 -1.92 0.04
CA TRP A 56 3.19 -0.61 0.44
C TRP A 56 4.16 0.49 0.05
N PHE A 57 3.60 1.66 -0.17
CA PHE A 57 4.29 2.81 -0.73
C PHE A 57 3.61 4.10 -0.30
N THR A 58 4.26 5.22 -0.55
CA THR A 58 3.67 6.54 -0.35
C THR A 58 3.53 7.27 -1.68
N LEU A 59 2.40 7.97 -1.83
CA LEU A 59 2.12 8.81 -3.00
C LEU A 59 2.34 10.27 -2.65
N CYS A 60 2.74 11.08 -3.63
CA CYS A 60 2.71 12.53 -3.51
C CYS A 60 1.25 13.00 -3.47
N ALA A 61 0.86 13.65 -2.38
CA ALA A 61 -0.46 14.20 -2.14
C ALA A 61 -0.30 15.62 -1.60
N PRO A 62 -0.02 16.61 -2.46
CA PRO A 62 0.11 18.00 -2.03
C PRO A 62 -1.19 18.50 -1.38
N ALA A 63 -1.12 19.59 -0.61
CA ALA A 63 -2.30 20.14 0.05
C ALA A 63 -3.39 20.49 -0.97
N GLY A 64 -4.63 20.10 -0.71
CA GLY A 64 -5.77 20.29 -1.61
C GLY A 64 -5.89 19.26 -2.73
N TRP A 65 -4.95 18.33 -2.89
CA TRP A 65 -5.11 17.22 -3.82
C TRP A 65 -6.03 16.16 -3.24
N ASP A 66 -7.02 15.76 -4.03
CA ASP A 66 -8.01 14.75 -3.66
C ASP A 66 -7.58 13.35 -4.16
N PRO A 67 -7.29 12.40 -3.27
CA PRO A 67 -6.99 11.02 -3.65
C PRO A 67 -8.11 10.34 -4.44
N ALA A 68 -9.37 10.73 -4.20
CA ALA A 68 -10.51 10.10 -4.87
C ALA A 68 -10.53 10.40 -6.38
N SER A 69 -10.02 11.57 -6.80
CA SER A 69 -9.88 11.92 -8.23
C SER A 69 -8.99 10.98 -9.03
N GLU A 70 -8.14 10.21 -8.34
CA GLU A 70 -7.17 9.26 -8.93
C GLU A 70 -7.49 7.80 -8.52
N GLU A 71 -8.76 7.57 -8.16
CA GLU A 71 -9.32 6.27 -7.75
C GLU A 71 -8.65 5.66 -6.51
N TRP A 72 -8.06 6.48 -5.65
CA TRP A 72 -7.53 6.04 -4.36
C TRP A 72 -8.57 6.25 -3.27
N GLU A 73 -9.01 5.14 -2.70
CA GLU A 73 -9.99 5.14 -1.61
C GLU A 73 -9.38 4.65 -0.32
N VAL A 74 -10.01 5.06 0.79
CA VAL A 74 -9.67 4.57 2.12
C VAL A 74 -9.93 3.08 2.17
N CYS A 75 -8.88 2.30 2.44
CA CYS A 75 -9.03 0.86 2.47
C CYS A 75 -9.47 0.40 3.88
N PRO A 76 -10.54 -0.43 3.99
CA PRO A 76 -11.01 -0.95 5.27
C PRO A 76 -10.30 -2.25 5.70
N CYS A 77 -9.21 -2.64 5.02
CA CYS A 77 -8.54 -3.91 5.25
C CYS A 77 -7.80 -4.03 6.58
N GLY A 78 -7.78 -3.00 7.42
CA GLY A 78 -7.14 -3.01 8.73
C GLY A 78 -5.62 -3.16 8.73
N TRP A 79 -4.95 -2.97 7.59
CA TRP A 79 -3.50 -3.06 7.53
C TRP A 79 -2.82 -1.92 8.29
N ARG A 80 -1.95 -2.30 9.24
CA ARG A 80 -1.08 -1.40 10.03
C ARG A 80 -1.81 -0.16 10.57
N PRO A 81 -2.86 -0.33 11.40
CA PRO A 81 -3.69 0.79 11.87
C PRO A 81 -2.88 1.84 12.64
N GLU A 82 -1.75 1.47 13.23
CA GLU A 82 -0.85 2.38 13.95
C GLU A 82 -0.10 3.36 13.02
N LEU A 83 -0.05 3.09 11.71
CA LEU A 83 0.44 4.05 10.71
C LEU A 83 -0.64 5.03 10.24
N GLY A 84 -1.87 4.86 10.76
CA GLY A 84 -3.04 5.65 10.44
C GLY A 84 -3.69 5.26 9.12
N LYS A 85 -4.51 6.18 8.61
CA LYS A 85 -5.27 6.00 7.37
C LYS A 85 -4.36 5.63 6.19
N HIS A 86 -4.73 4.58 5.48
CA HIS A 86 -4.09 4.13 4.25
C HIS A 86 -5.13 3.98 3.13
N TYR A 87 -4.63 3.92 1.90
CA TYR A 87 -5.43 3.93 0.68
C TYR A 87 -5.07 2.75 -0.23
N ALA A 88 -6.03 2.33 -1.03
CA ALA A 88 -5.82 1.38 -2.12
C ALA A 88 -6.66 1.80 -3.34
N LYS A 89 -6.42 1.15 -4.48
CA LYS A 89 -7.25 1.38 -5.67
C LYS A 89 -8.70 0.97 -5.42
N ALA A 90 -9.64 1.74 -5.97
CA ALA A 90 -11.08 1.60 -5.73
C ALA A 90 -11.60 0.15 -5.86
N GLY A 91 -11.22 -0.57 -6.92
CA GLY A 91 -11.64 -1.98 -7.09
C GLY A 91 -11.19 -2.91 -5.96
N HIS A 92 -10.00 -2.70 -5.39
CA HIS A 92 -9.54 -3.47 -4.22
C HIS A 92 -10.31 -3.09 -2.96
N VAL A 93 -10.61 -1.80 -2.78
CA VAL A 93 -11.42 -1.31 -1.65
C VAL A 93 -12.83 -1.86 -1.70
N GLN A 94 -13.45 -1.88 -2.89
CA GLN A 94 -14.76 -2.49 -3.12
C GLN A 94 -14.76 -3.97 -2.73
N TRP A 95 -13.78 -4.74 -3.22
CA TRP A 95 -13.64 -6.15 -2.85
C TRP A 95 -13.59 -6.36 -1.33
N TRP A 96 -12.81 -5.54 -0.60
CA TRP A 96 -12.76 -5.62 0.85
C TRP A 96 -14.11 -5.32 1.51
N ARG A 97 -14.82 -4.27 1.06
CA ARG A 97 -16.15 -3.92 1.60
C ARG A 97 -17.14 -5.07 1.39
N GLU A 98 -17.15 -5.67 0.21
CA GLU A 98 -17.99 -6.82 -0.12
C GLU A 98 -17.66 -8.03 0.75
N GLN A 99 -16.39 -8.39 0.88
CA GLN A 99 -15.97 -9.53 1.71
C GLN A 99 -16.26 -9.33 3.20
N ILE A 100 -16.08 -8.12 3.73
CA ILE A 100 -16.42 -7.80 5.12
C ILE A 100 -17.93 -7.95 5.32
N LYS A 101 -18.75 -7.45 4.37
CA LYS A 101 -20.21 -7.57 4.42
C LYS A 101 -20.66 -9.02 4.34
N GLU A 102 -20.14 -9.78 3.36
CA GLU A 102 -20.51 -11.18 3.11
C GLU A 102 -20.16 -12.08 4.30
N ARG A 103 -18.99 -11.87 4.91
CA ARG A 103 -18.49 -12.71 6.01
C ARG A 103 -18.85 -12.17 7.40
N GLY A 104 -19.50 -11.02 7.46
CA GLY A 104 -19.96 -10.35 8.68
C GLY A 104 -18.89 -9.66 9.52
N SER A 105 -17.58 -9.86 9.25
CA SER A 105 -16.51 -9.16 9.97
C SER A 105 -15.17 -9.20 9.24
N LEU A 106 -14.31 -8.23 9.53
CA LEU A 106 -12.93 -8.19 9.03
C LEU A 106 -12.12 -9.43 9.49
N GLU A 107 -12.30 -9.87 10.74
CA GLU A 107 -11.65 -11.08 11.26
C GLU A 107 -12.06 -12.34 10.50
N ALA A 108 -13.33 -12.45 10.07
CA ALA A 108 -13.76 -13.56 9.24
C ALA A 108 -13.10 -13.54 7.85
N VAL A 109 -12.88 -12.36 7.26
CA VAL A 109 -12.10 -12.22 6.03
C VAL A 109 -10.64 -12.66 6.24
N TYR A 110 -10.01 -12.26 7.35
CA TYR A 110 -8.65 -12.70 7.66
C TYR A 110 -8.53 -14.22 7.83
N ARG A 111 -9.51 -14.88 8.48
CA ARG A 111 -9.53 -16.34 8.58
C ARG A 111 -9.53 -17.01 7.20
N GLU A 112 -10.34 -16.49 6.28
CA GLU A 112 -10.38 -16.97 4.89
C GLU A 112 -9.06 -16.75 4.15
N ILE A 113 -8.48 -15.55 4.26
CA ILE A 113 -7.19 -15.25 3.61
C ILE A 113 -6.10 -16.20 4.10
N ARG A 114 -6.03 -16.44 5.42
CA ARG A 114 -5.07 -17.40 5.99
C ARG A 114 -5.34 -18.83 5.52
N ARG A 115 -6.61 -19.22 5.36
CA ARG A 115 -6.99 -20.54 4.80
C ARG A 115 -6.45 -20.69 3.38
N ARG A 116 -6.73 -19.74 2.50
CA ARG A 116 -6.23 -19.74 1.10
C ARG A 116 -4.71 -19.74 1.04
N GLN A 117 -4.05 -18.93 1.87
CA GLN A 117 -2.58 -18.87 1.89
C GLN A 117 -1.94 -20.21 2.28
N ARG A 118 -2.56 -20.97 3.20
CA ARG A 118 -2.11 -22.34 3.52
C ARG A 118 -2.30 -23.29 2.34
N GLU A 119 -3.47 -23.25 1.71
CA GLU A 119 -3.77 -24.11 0.56
C GLU A 119 -2.82 -23.87 -0.61
N TYR A 120 -2.49 -22.62 -0.93
CA TYR A 120 -1.46 -22.31 -1.94
C TYR A 120 -0.07 -22.78 -1.52
N GLY A 121 0.28 -22.64 -0.24
CA GLY A 121 1.57 -23.10 0.28
C GLY A 121 1.73 -24.61 0.20
N ASP A 122 0.67 -25.38 0.42
CA ASP A 122 0.68 -26.85 0.35
C ASP A 122 0.78 -27.36 -1.10
N MET A 123 0.33 -26.60 -2.09
CA MET A 123 0.41 -26.97 -3.51
C MET A 123 1.80 -26.78 -4.14
N ASP A 124 2.64 -25.90 -3.60
CA ASP A 124 4.02 -25.66 -4.08
C ASP A 124 5.05 -26.68 -3.53
N VAL A 125 4.63 -27.59 -2.63
CA VAL A 125 5.47 -28.65 -2.03
C VAL A 125 5.07 -30.06 -2.46
N GLY A 126 4.17 -30.19 -3.46
CA GLY A 126 3.72 -31.45 -4.04
C GLY A 126 4.49 -31.88 -5.28
#